data_AF-A0A7C3WGW0-F1
#
_entry.id   AF-A0A7C3WGW0-F1
#
_cell.length_a   1.000
_cell.length_b   1.000
_cell.length_c   1.000
_cell.angle_alpha   90.00
_cell.angle_beta   90.00
_cell.angle_gamma   90.00
#
_symmetry.space_group_name_H-M   'P 1'
#
loop_
_entity.id
_entity.type
_entity.pdbx_description
1 polymer ?
#
loop_
_entity_poly.entity_id
_entity_poly.type
_entity_poly.pdbx_seq_one_letter_code
_entity_poly.pdbx_strand_id
1 'polypeptide(L)'
;MKKLNEAKEKIKQNAYLFLIEKAIDSQTGRRILINQFSKRIQKVVIEEGSKTKLKAVQQRKSQWIKALLKQFLKNYEKGYISRHAAKKGLEVLGLNNFFSSSLSEIKKAKESFRNKYQIDPPAFLVISPTQKCNLRCKGCYAASSSETKATLPFDIFDKILKENHDIFGSRFITISGGEPLMYKSQGKDLLDIFEKYNDTLFIFYTNGTLMTEDLAEKLAKTGNAFPQISVEGFEKETDERRGKGIFQKILRSMEYLKKAGVPYAVSVTATRKNVNTLLDDEFFDFWFEKQGANHMWLFQLMPIGRGKEVFDLMPTPEERIKLYRKWEQLLEKGYPVADFWNSGVLSNGCIAYGRSGGYFYVDWNGYITPCVFIPYYVDNVYDLYKEGKTVAEALFSDFFKKGREWQNKYGFARPQKAKNWLMPCSIRDNYRYFREAILPDDAKGEDSFAEEARNSKEYFEGLDKYDKKLKKLTQPIWDKEYLSEKNKKSKVED
;
A
#
# COMPACT_ATOMS: atom_id res chain seq x y z
N MET A 1 -3.77 -19.87 -40.65
CA MET A 1 -4.86 -19.47 -39.71
C MET A 1 -4.37 -18.73 -38.47
N LYS A 2 -3.40 -19.23 -37.69
CA LYS A 2 -2.90 -18.57 -36.46
C LYS A 2 -2.38 -17.13 -36.66
N LYS A 3 -1.52 -16.91 -37.67
CA LYS A 3 -1.01 -15.57 -38.05
C LYS A 3 -2.10 -14.58 -38.51
N LEU A 4 -3.17 -15.08 -39.13
CA LEU A 4 -4.29 -14.25 -39.62
C LEU A 4 -5.20 -13.82 -38.46
N ASN A 5 -5.40 -14.71 -37.48
CA ASN A 5 -6.10 -14.39 -36.24
C ASN A 5 -5.29 -13.42 -35.36
N GLU A 6 -3.97 -13.60 -35.28
CA GLU A 6 -3.06 -12.66 -34.61
C GLU A 6 -3.10 -11.27 -35.26
N ALA A 7 -3.10 -11.19 -36.60
CA ALA A 7 -3.21 -9.92 -37.31
C ALA A 7 -4.57 -9.24 -37.13
N LYS A 8 -5.69 -9.99 -37.16
CA LYS A 8 -7.04 -9.47 -36.92
C LYS A 8 -7.22 -8.95 -35.48
N GLU A 9 -6.66 -9.66 -34.51
CA GLU A 9 -6.63 -9.20 -33.12
C GLU A 9 -5.79 -7.92 -32.98
N LYS A 10 -4.63 -7.85 -33.64
CA LYS A 10 -3.78 -6.65 -33.65
C LYS A 10 -4.46 -5.42 -34.27
N ILE A 11 -5.26 -5.61 -35.34
CA ILE A 11 -6.04 -4.54 -35.97
C ILE A 11 -7.19 -4.06 -35.08
N LYS A 12 -7.95 -4.98 -34.47
CA LYS A 12 -9.00 -4.63 -33.48
C LYS A 12 -8.43 -3.91 -32.26
N GLN A 13 -7.24 -4.34 -31.81
CA GLN A 13 -6.50 -3.71 -30.72
C GLN A 13 -6.06 -2.28 -31.07
N ASN A 14 -5.46 -2.06 -32.25
CA ASN A 14 -5.04 -0.73 -32.72
C ASN A 14 -6.22 0.24 -32.87
N ALA A 15 -7.37 -0.23 -33.37
CA ALA A 15 -8.59 0.57 -33.46
C ALA A 15 -9.15 0.94 -32.06
N TYR A 16 -9.11 0.00 -31.10
CA TYR A 16 -9.53 0.26 -29.72
C TYR A 16 -8.62 1.27 -29.00
N LEU A 17 -7.31 1.20 -29.25
CA LEU A 17 -6.32 2.13 -28.69
C LEU A 17 -6.48 3.54 -29.25
N PHE A 18 -6.69 3.66 -30.56
CA PHE A 18 -7.03 4.92 -31.19
C PHE A 18 -8.32 5.52 -30.57
N LEU A 19 -9.32 4.69 -30.29
CA LEU A 19 -10.55 5.12 -29.62
C LEU A 19 -10.33 5.54 -28.16
N ILE A 20 -9.49 4.84 -27.39
CA ILE A 20 -9.12 5.24 -26.02
C ILE A 20 -8.33 6.55 -26.04
N GLU A 21 -7.33 6.67 -26.91
CA GLU A 21 -6.50 7.87 -27.03
C GLU A 21 -7.36 9.07 -27.44
N LYS A 22 -8.25 8.92 -28.43
CA LYS A 22 -9.22 9.95 -28.83
C LYS A 22 -10.24 10.25 -27.74
N ALA A 23 -10.62 9.25 -26.95
CA ALA A 23 -11.55 9.46 -25.85
C ALA A 23 -10.88 10.21 -24.68
N ILE A 24 -9.59 9.97 -24.38
CA ILE A 24 -8.83 10.77 -23.41
C ILE A 24 -8.77 12.26 -23.83
N ASP A 25 -8.78 12.53 -25.13
CA ASP A 25 -8.64 13.88 -25.68
C ASP A 25 -9.92 14.72 -25.62
N SER A 26 -11.08 14.13 -25.29
CA SER A 26 -12.35 14.86 -25.11
C SER A 26 -12.90 14.70 -23.70
N GLN A 27 -13.56 15.73 -23.16
CA GLN A 27 -14.18 15.65 -21.83
C GLN A 27 -15.26 14.54 -21.78
N THR A 28 -16.06 14.42 -22.84
CA THR A 28 -17.09 13.38 -22.98
C THR A 28 -16.48 11.98 -23.13
N GLY A 29 -15.45 11.84 -23.97
CA GLY A 29 -14.75 10.57 -24.15
C GLY A 29 -14.08 10.08 -22.87
N ARG A 30 -13.46 10.99 -22.10
CA ARG A 30 -12.91 10.69 -20.77
C ARG A 30 -14.02 10.10 -19.92
N ARG A 31 -15.07 10.86 -19.63
CA ARG A 31 -16.20 10.39 -18.79
C ARG A 31 -16.74 9.02 -19.22
N ILE A 32 -16.86 8.75 -20.52
CA ILE A 32 -17.27 7.44 -21.04
C ILE A 32 -16.26 6.35 -20.69
N LEU A 33 -14.96 6.58 -20.93
CA LEU A 33 -13.89 5.63 -20.58
C LEU A 33 -13.90 5.30 -19.09
N ILE A 34 -14.01 6.29 -18.21
CA ILE A 34 -14.02 5.98 -16.77
C ILE A 34 -15.30 5.31 -16.33
N ASN A 35 -16.44 5.64 -16.94
CA ASN A 35 -17.68 4.93 -16.61
C ASN A 35 -17.62 3.47 -17.07
N GLN A 36 -17.09 3.19 -18.27
CA GLN A 36 -16.85 1.82 -18.73
C GLN A 36 -15.80 1.11 -17.86
N PHE A 37 -14.74 1.82 -17.50
CA PHE A 37 -13.68 1.35 -16.63
C PHE A 37 -14.19 1.02 -15.22
N SER A 38 -14.99 1.91 -14.63
CA SER A 38 -15.62 1.72 -13.33
C SER A 38 -16.54 0.51 -13.36
N LYS A 39 -17.35 0.34 -14.42
CA LYS A 39 -18.17 -0.88 -14.60
C LYS A 39 -17.32 -2.14 -14.72
N ARG A 40 -16.20 -2.08 -15.46
CA ARG A 40 -15.30 -3.22 -15.66
C ARG A 40 -14.52 -3.57 -14.39
N ILE A 41 -13.99 -2.59 -13.65
CA ILE A 41 -13.37 -2.81 -12.35
C ILE A 41 -14.40 -3.31 -11.34
N GLN A 42 -15.61 -2.75 -11.35
CA GLN A 42 -16.70 -3.25 -10.51
C GLN A 42 -16.94 -4.75 -10.80
N LYS A 43 -17.02 -5.15 -12.07
CA LYS A 43 -17.14 -6.55 -12.46
C LYS A 43 -15.93 -7.40 -12.04
N VAL A 44 -14.71 -6.99 -12.40
CA VAL A 44 -13.49 -7.79 -12.18
C VAL A 44 -13.11 -7.86 -10.69
N VAL A 45 -13.18 -6.75 -9.94
CA VAL A 45 -12.76 -6.71 -8.53
C VAL A 45 -13.86 -7.22 -7.60
N ILE A 46 -15.14 -7.04 -7.94
CA ILE A 46 -16.28 -7.34 -7.04
C ILE A 46 -16.99 -8.63 -7.42
N GLU A 47 -17.11 -8.96 -8.71
CA GLU A 47 -17.84 -10.15 -9.16
C GLU A 47 -16.92 -11.34 -9.46
N GLU A 48 -15.75 -11.10 -10.07
CA GLU A 48 -14.81 -12.17 -10.49
C GLU A 48 -13.63 -12.38 -9.51
N GLY A 49 -13.11 -11.30 -8.89
CA GLY A 49 -11.91 -11.32 -8.03
C GLY A 49 -12.19 -11.29 -6.53
N SER A 50 -13.40 -10.92 -6.11
CA SER A 50 -13.80 -10.96 -4.71
C SER A 50 -14.18 -12.40 -4.34
N LYS A 51 -13.27 -13.11 -3.67
CA LYS A 51 -13.61 -14.38 -2.99
C LYS A 51 -14.78 -14.24 -1.99
N THR A 52 -15.18 -13.01 -1.63
CA THR A 52 -16.27 -12.74 -0.69
C THR A 52 -17.63 -12.52 -1.35
N LYS A 53 -18.65 -13.15 -0.77
CA LYS A 53 -20.08 -12.96 -1.09
C LYS A 53 -20.79 -11.98 -0.13
N LEU A 54 -20.04 -11.32 0.77
CA LEU A 54 -20.59 -10.34 1.71
C LEU A 54 -20.90 -9.03 0.98
N LYS A 55 -22.19 -8.68 0.84
CA LYS A 55 -22.65 -7.49 0.10
C LYS A 55 -22.05 -6.20 0.64
N ALA A 56 -22.01 -6.07 1.96
CA ALA A 56 -21.51 -4.89 2.65
C ALA A 56 -20.00 -4.63 2.37
N VAL A 57 -19.22 -5.70 2.18
CA VAL A 57 -17.81 -5.62 1.78
C VAL A 57 -17.71 -5.20 0.30
N GLN A 58 -18.47 -5.85 -0.57
CA GLN A 58 -18.53 -5.53 -2.00
C GLN A 58 -18.91 -4.06 -2.26
N GLN A 59 -19.89 -3.54 -1.52
CA GLN A 59 -20.33 -2.16 -1.60
C GLN A 59 -19.20 -1.18 -1.25
N ARG A 60 -18.52 -1.36 -0.11
CA ARG A 60 -17.43 -0.48 0.33
C ARG A 60 -16.25 -0.49 -0.63
N LYS A 61 -15.91 -1.66 -1.19
CA LYS A 61 -14.92 -1.76 -2.29
C LYS A 61 -15.33 -0.95 -3.51
N SER A 62 -16.59 -1.08 -3.94
CA SER A 62 -17.14 -0.32 -5.07
C SER A 62 -17.06 1.19 -4.83
N GLN A 63 -17.47 1.64 -3.64
CA GLN A 63 -17.44 3.06 -3.26
C GLN A 63 -16.02 3.61 -3.29
N TRP A 64 -15.06 2.91 -2.68
CA TRP A 64 -13.67 3.34 -2.64
C TRP A 64 -13.04 3.43 -4.03
N ILE A 65 -13.25 2.41 -4.87
CA ILE A 65 -12.77 2.40 -6.26
C ILE A 65 -13.36 3.57 -7.05
N LYS A 66 -14.68 3.81 -6.93
CA LYS A 66 -15.34 4.92 -7.61
C LYS A 66 -14.81 6.27 -7.15
N ALA A 67 -14.61 6.43 -5.84
CA ALA A 67 -14.01 7.62 -5.26
C ALA A 67 -12.60 7.88 -5.83
N LEU A 68 -11.77 6.84 -5.90
CA LEU A 68 -10.39 6.94 -6.41
C LEU A 68 -10.38 7.39 -7.87
N LEU A 69 -11.25 6.80 -8.69
CA LEU A 69 -11.34 7.15 -10.10
C LEU A 69 -11.89 8.55 -10.34
N LYS A 70 -12.95 8.92 -9.61
CA LYS A 70 -13.53 10.26 -9.69
C LYS A 70 -12.48 11.32 -9.31
N GLN A 71 -11.71 11.08 -8.26
CA GLN A 71 -10.68 12.02 -7.82
C GLN A 71 -9.53 12.12 -8.81
N PHE A 72 -9.04 10.98 -9.31
CA PHE A 72 -7.99 10.96 -10.34
C PHE A 72 -8.39 11.78 -11.57
N LEU A 73 -9.63 11.61 -12.04
CA LEU A 73 -10.14 12.37 -13.18
C LEU A 73 -10.30 13.84 -12.93
N LYS A 74 -10.79 14.20 -11.76
CA LYS A 74 -10.92 15.58 -11.37
C LYS A 74 -9.56 16.28 -11.43
N ASN A 75 -8.52 15.64 -10.92
CA ASN A 75 -7.15 16.15 -10.97
C ASN A 75 -6.59 16.18 -12.41
N TYR A 76 -6.92 15.18 -13.23
CA TYR A 76 -6.58 15.19 -14.66
C TYR A 76 -7.26 16.34 -15.42
N GLU A 77 -8.55 16.60 -15.18
CA GLU A 77 -9.30 17.70 -15.78
C GLU A 77 -8.78 19.07 -15.32
N LYS A 78 -8.30 19.18 -14.08
CA LYS A 78 -7.61 20.38 -13.56
C LYS A 78 -6.19 20.57 -14.10
N GLY A 79 -5.65 19.63 -14.87
CA GLY A 79 -4.28 19.67 -15.39
C GLY A 79 -3.20 19.30 -14.37
N TYR A 80 -3.56 18.78 -13.20
CA TYR A 80 -2.60 18.36 -12.16
C TYR A 80 -1.93 17.02 -12.49
N ILE A 81 -2.44 16.30 -13.50
CA ILE A 81 -1.89 15.05 -13.98
C ILE A 81 -1.67 15.19 -15.48
N SER A 82 -0.43 14.96 -15.90
CA SER A 82 -0.07 14.97 -17.32
C SER A 82 -0.67 13.78 -18.05
N ARG A 83 -0.92 13.95 -19.36
CA ARG A 83 -1.35 12.85 -20.25
C ARG A 83 -0.40 11.67 -20.21
N HIS A 84 0.90 11.95 -20.17
CA HIS A 84 1.95 10.93 -20.10
C HIS A 84 1.84 10.09 -18.82
N ALA A 85 1.78 10.73 -17.65
CA ALA A 85 1.63 10.02 -16.38
C ALA A 85 0.31 9.23 -16.31
N ALA A 86 -0.79 9.80 -16.82
CA ALA A 86 -2.07 9.09 -16.87
C ALA A 86 -2.04 7.85 -17.77
N LYS A 87 -1.49 8.00 -18.99
CA LYS A 87 -1.31 6.88 -19.93
C LYS A 87 -0.42 5.81 -19.31
N LYS A 88 0.68 6.21 -18.68
CA LYS A 88 1.63 5.27 -18.11
C LYS A 88 1.07 4.52 -16.89
N GLY A 89 0.35 5.21 -16.01
CA GLY A 89 -0.39 4.57 -14.93
C GLY A 89 -1.41 3.54 -15.43
N LEU A 90 -2.17 3.86 -16.48
CA LEU A 90 -3.14 2.92 -17.09
C LEU A 90 -2.47 1.71 -17.75
N GLU A 91 -1.34 1.92 -18.41
CA GLU A 91 -0.53 0.86 -19.01
C GLU A 91 -0.04 -0.14 -17.95
N VAL A 92 0.57 0.36 -16.87
CA VAL A 92 1.18 -0.51 -15.86
C VAL A 92 0.15 -1.24 -15.00
N LEU A 93 -0.99 -0.60 -14.73
CA LEU A 93 -2.10 -1.26 -14.02
C LEU A 93 -2.81 -2.34 -14.86
N GLY A 94 -2.34 -2.60 -16.10
CA GLY A 94 -2.86 -3.66 -16.97
C GLY A 94 -4.26 -3.37 -17.51
N LEU A 95 -4.63 -2.09 -17.55
CA LEU A 95 -5.99 -1.63 -17.86
C LEU A 95 -6.17 -1.33 -19.35
N ASN A 96 -5.06 -1.04 -20.02
CA ASN A 96 -4.96 -1.23 -21.46
C ASN A 96 -4.50 -2.67 -21.72
N ASN A 97 -5.22 -3.43 -22.54
CA ASN A 97 -4.81 -4.74 -23.08
C ASN A 97 -3.54 -4.66 -23.99
N PHE A 98 -2.71 -3.64 -23.82
CA PHE A 98 -1.74 -3.12 -24.78
C PHE A 98 -0.44 -3.94 -24.82
N PHE A 99 0.03 -4.43 -23.69
CA PHE A 99 1.27 -5.21 -23.65
C PHE A 99 0.97 -6.70 -23.72
N SER A 100 0.75 -7.22 -24.93
CA SER A 100 0.62 -8.66 -25.13
C SER A 100 1.90 -9.42 -24.72
N SER A 101 3.08 -8.79 -24.80
CA SER A 101 4.34 -9.35 -24.29
C SER A 101 4.43 -9.30 -22.77
N SER A 102 4.25 -8.15 -22.12
CA SER A 102 4.38 -8.05 -20.65
C SER A 102 3.25 -8.78 -19.92
N LEU A 103 2.01 -8.78 -20.43
CA LEU A 103 0.93 -9.61 -19.89
C LEU A 103 1.22 -11.11 -20.06
N SER A 104 1.85 -11.50 -21.18
CA SER A 104 2.32 -12.87 -21.38
C SER A 104 3.44 -13.23 -20.40
N GLU A 105 4.40 -12.34 -20.18
CA GLU A 105 5.51 -12.50 -19.23
C GLU A 105 5.02 -12.58 -17.80
N ILE A 106 4.14 -11.67 -17.37
CA ILE A 106 3.49 -11.69 -16.05
C ILE A 106 2.74 -13.01 -15.86
N LYS A 107 1.96 -13.45 -16.87
CA LYS A 107 1.23 -14.71 -16.79
C LYS A 107 2.18 -15.91 -16.67
N LYS A 108 3.24 -15.96 -17.48
CA LYS A 108 4.27 -17.00 -17.43
C LYS A 108 5.01 -17.02 -16.09
N ALA A 109 5.40 -15.86 -15.56
CA ALA A 109 6.06 -15.74 -14.27
C ALA A 109 5.15 -16.27 -13.14
N LYS A 110 3.88 -15.85 -13.11
CA LYS A 110 2.89 -16.33 -12.13
C LYS A 110 2.60 -17.82 -12.25
N GLU A 111 2.52 -18.36 -13.48
CA GLU A 111 2.35 -19.80 -13.72
C GLU A 111 3.59 -20.58 -13.27
N SER A 112 4.79 -20.12 -13.62
CA SER A 112 6.06 -20.71 -13.17
C SER A 112 6.16 -20.72 -11.65
N PHE A 113 5.81 -19.61 -11.00
CA PHE A 113 5.79 -19.49 -9.56
C PHE A 113 4.80 -20.48 -8.93
N ARG A 114 3.56 -20.54 -9.42
CA ARG A 114 2.56 -21.52 -8.96
C ARG A 114 3.02 -22.96 -9.13
N ASN A 115 3.62 -23.28 -10.27
CA ASN A 115 4.10 -24.64 -10.54
C ASN A 115 5.23 -25.02 -9.59
N LYS A 116 6.17 -24.10 -9.29
CA LYS A 116 7.28 -24.35 -8.37
C LYS A 116 6.83 -24.43 -6.91
N TYR A 117 5.97 -23.50 -6.47
CA TYR A 117 5.70 -23.26 -5.06
C TYR A 117 4.29 -23.61 -4.57
N GLN A 118 3.40 -24.02 -5.48
CA GLN A 118 2.02 -24.43 -5.19
C GLN A 118 1.14 -23.34 -4.52
N ILE A 119 1.56 -22.07 -4.62
CA ILE A 119 0.79 -20.90 -4.19
C ILE A 119 0.91 -19.79 -5.25
N ASP A 120 -0.05 -18.86 -5.30
CA ASP A 120 0.12 -17.64 -6.09
C ASP A 120 1.23 -16.74 -5.50
N PRO A 121 1.99 -16.01 -6.33
CA PRO A 121 2.97 -15.05 -5.84
C PRO A 121 2.30 -13.85 -5.14
N PRO A 122 3.06 -13.09 -4.33
CA PRO A 122 2.61 -11.80 -3.82
C PRO A 122 2.29 -10.84 -4.98
N ALA A 123 1.41 -9.88 -4.72
CA ALA A 123 1.02 -8.89 -5.71
C ALA A 123 2.07 -7.78 -5.88
N PHE A 124 2.78 -7.45 -4.80
CA PHE A 124 3.80 -6.40 -4.81
C PHE A 124 4.82 -6.59 -3.69
N LEU A 125 5.94 -5.88 -3.84
CA LEU A 125 6.99 -5.75 -2.84
C LEU A 125 6.90 -4.38 -2.17
N VAL A 126 7.10 -4.34 -0.85
CA VAL A 126 7.47 -3.11 -0.14
C VAL A 126 8.96 -3.17 0.15
N ILE A 127 9.70 -2.11 -0.12
CA ILE A 127 11.15 -2.08 0.10
C ILE A 127 11.62 -0.72 0.60
N SER A 128 12.56 -0.74 1.53
CA SER A 128 13.18 0.44 2.11
C SER A 128 14.68 0.42 1.84
N PRO A 129 15.16 1.03 0.74
CA PRO A 129 16.55 0.88 0.33
C PRO A 129 17.53 1.67 1.20
N THR A 130 17.05 2.58 2.07
CA THR A 130 17.88 3.34 3.00
C THR A 130 17.15 3.61 4.32
N GLN A 131 17.91 3.64 5.42
CA GLN A 131 17.43 4.15 6.70
C GLN A 131 17.70 5.65 6.86
N LYS A 132 18.51 6.28 5.99
CA LYS A 132 18.88 7.69 6.09
C LYS A 132 17.64 8.58 5.97
N CYS A 133 17.47 9.53 6.86
CA CYS A 133 16.39 10.51 6.78
C CYS A 133 16.89 11.89 7.21
N ASN A 134 16.48 12.94 6.50
CA ASN A 134 16.86 14.31 6.85
C ASN A 134 15.98 14.89 7.96
N LEU A 135 15.01 14.12 8.48
CA LEU A 135 14.15 14.47 9.61
C LEU A 135 14.33 13.47 10.76
N ARG A 136 13.87 13.86 11.96
CA ARG A 136 13.84 13.02 13.16
C ARG A 136 12.46 13.08 13.81
N CYS A 137 11.45 12.59 13.09
CA CYS A 137 10.06 12.67 13.53
C CYS A 137 9.83 11.97 14.88
N LYS A 138 8.95 12.58 15.71
CA LYS A 138 8.45 11.94 16.94
C LYS A 138 7.63 10.70 16.58
N GLY A 139 7.88 9.58 17.25
CA GLY A 139 7.19 8.31 16.98
C GLY A 139 7.42 7.76 15.56
N CYS A 140 8.65 7.85 15.05
CA CYS A 140 9.00 7.25 13.76
C CYS A 140 9.14 5.74 13.90
N TYR A 141 8.37 4.99 13.12
CA TYR A 141 8.37 3.52 13.16
C TYR A 141 9.73 2.92 12.74
N ALA A 142 10.44 3.57 11.82
CA ALA A 142 11.72 3.12 11.25
C ALA A 142 12.96 3.57 12.05
N ALA A 143 12.75 4.35 13.12
CA ALA A 143 13.81 4.98 13.91
C ALA A 143 14.87 5.76 13.08
N SER A 144 14.53 6.21 11.87
CA SER A 144 15.44 6.89 10.95
C SER A 144 15.84 8.31 11.39
N SER A 145 17.03 8.76 11.01
CA SER A 145 17.51 10.14 11.23
C SER A 145 18.69 10.48 10.30
N SER A 146 19.33 11.64 10.51
CA SER A 146 20.57 12.01 9.79
C SER A 146 21.74 11.10 10.17
N GLU A 147 21.66 10.49 11.36
CA GLU A 147 22.72 9.64 11.92
C GLU A 147 22.63 8.19 11.44
N THR A 148 21.47 7.74 10.99
CA THR A 148 21.34 6.38 10.44
C THR A 148 22.06 6.30 9.10
N LYS A 149 22.86 5.24 8.89
CA LYS A 149 23.70 5.10 7.69
C LYS A 149 23.37 3.89 6.82
N ALA A 150 22.60 2.93 7.35
CA ALA A 150 22.27 1.70 6.64
C ALA A 150 21.57 1.98 5.31
N THR A 151 22.04 1.33 4.25
CA THR A 151 21.61 1.54 2.86
C THR A 151 21.95 0.28 2.09
N LEU A 152 21.01 -0.23 1.29
CA LEU A 152 21.28 -1.34 0.37
C LEU A 152 22.30 -0.90 -0.69
N PRO A 153 23.29 -1.75 -1.02
CA PRO A 153 24.04 -1.63 -2.27
C PRO A 153 23.08 -1.60 -3.48
N PHE A 154 23.39 -0.79 -4.50
CA PHE A 154 22.48 -0.62 -5.64
C PHE A 154 22.25 -1.91 -6.41
N ASP A 155 23.29 -2.71 -6.62
CA ASP A 155 23.21 -4.03 -7.22
C ASP A 155 22.29 -4.99 -6.45
N ILE A 156 22.29 -4.92 -5.11
CA ILE A 156 21.38 -5.72 -4.27
C ILE A 156 19.94 -5.21 -4.39
N PHE A 157 19.74 -3.89 -4.32
CA PHE A 157 18.42 -3.29 -4.51
C PHE A 157 17.83 -3.66 -5.88
N ASP A 158 18.61 -3.47 -6.94
CA ASP A 158 18.27 -3.83 -8.32
C ASP A 158 17.95 -5.32 -8.47
N LYS A 159 18.75 -6.21 -7.86
CA LYS A 159 18.50 -7.66 -7.90
C LYS A 159 17.17 -8.03 -7.25
N ILE A 160 16.84 -7.45 -6.09
CA ILE A 160 15.54 -7.68 -5.43
C ILE A 160 14.39 -7.22 -6.34
N LEU A 161 14.52 -6.06 -6.99
CA LEU A 161 13.49 -5.56 -7.91
C LEU A 161 13.35 -6.43 -9.17
N LYS A 162 14.47 -6.92 -9.69
CA LYS A 162 14.48 -7.90 -10.79
C LYS A 162 13.75 -9.19 -10.39
N GLU A 163 13.99 -9.70 -9.19
CA GLU A 163 13.28 -10.89 -8.68
C GLU A 163 11.77 -10.61 -8.53
N ASN A 164 11.39 -9.41 -8.05
CA ASN A 164 9.98 -9.01 -8.02
C ASN A 164 9.33 -8.96 -9.42
N HIS A 165 10.06 -8.42 -10.39
CA HIS A 165 9.60 -8.30 -11.78
C HIS A 165 9.50 -9.67 -12.48
N ASP A 166 10.53 -10.51 -12.38
CA ASP A 166 10.69 -11.73 -13.17
C ASP A 166 10.11 -12.98 -12.49
N ILE A 167 10.27 -13.12 -11.17
CA ILE A 167 9.86 -14.31 -10.43
C ILE A 167 8.39 -14.19 -10.00
N PHE A 168 8.01 -13.05 -9.42
CA PHE A 168 6.62 -12.85 -8.98
C PHE A 168 5.71 -12.36 -10.10
N GLY A 169 6.27 -11.83 -11.20
CA GLY A 169 5.49 -11.19 -12.26
C GLY A 169 4.76 -9.95 -11.74
N SER A 170 5.33 -9.25 -10.76
CA SER A 170 4.75 -8.03 -10.21
C SER A 170 5.24 -6.81 -10.98
N ARG A 171 4.34 -5.86 -11.21
CA ARG A 171 4.61 -4.54 -11.83
C ARG A 171 4.18 -3.40 -10.90
N PHE A 172 4.15 -3.67 -9.61
CA PHE A 172 3.85 -2.68 -8.59
C PHE A 172 4.85 -2.81 -7.44
N ILE A 173 5.49 -1.71 -7.09
CA ILE A 173 6.46 -1.64 -5.99
C ILE A 173 6.12 -0.44 -5.12
N THR A 174 6.16 -0.65 -3.81
CA THR A 174 6.09 0.43 -2.83
C THR A 174 7.47 0.65 -2.23
N ILE A 175 7.99 1.86 -2.33
CA ILE A 175 9.26 2.24 -1.71
C ILE A 175 8.97 3.04 -0.44
N SER A 176 9.61 2.66 0.65
CA SER A 176 9.58 3.38 1.93
C SER A 176 11.01 3.59 2.43
N GLY A 177 11.17 3.77 3.73
CA GLY A 177 12.46 3.74 4.42
C GLY A 177 13.14 5.08 4.47
N GLY A 178 13.65 5.43 5.67
CA GLY A 178 14.19 6.75 5.93
C GLY A 178 13.43 7.84 5.19
N GLU A 179 14.17 8.61 4.40
CA GLU A 179 13.65 9.37 3.28
C GLU A 179 14.16 8.72 1.97
N PRO A 180 13.31 8.14 1.11
CA PRO A 180 13.75 7.45 -0.11
C PRO A 180 14.54 8.35 -1.05
N LEU A 181 14.24 9.65 -1.11
CA LEU A 181 14.97 10.61 -1.94
C LEU A 181 16.41 10.87 -1.44
N MET A 182 16.81 10.35 -0.28
CA MET A 182 18.21 10.32 0.17
C MET A 182 18.97 9.06 -0.26
N TYR A 183 18.31 8.10 -0.89
CA TYR A 183 18.96 6.88 -1.35
C TYR A 183 19.97 7.21 -2.45
N LYS A 184 21.24 6.91 -2.17
CA LYS A 184 22.33 6.92 -3.13
C LYS A 184 23.27 5.77 -2.82
N SER A 185 23.60 4.97 -3.83
CA SER A 185 24.50 3.83 -3.70
C SER A 185 25.16 3.54 -5.04
N GLN A 186 26.48 3.31 -5.05
CA GLN A 186 27.24 3.02 -6.27
C GLN A 186 27.03 4.05 -7.42
N GLY A 187 26.88 5.33 -7.06
CA GLY A 187 26.68 6.42 -8.01
C GLY A 187 25.27 6.54 -8.59
N LYS A 188 24.32 5.73 -8.11
CA LYS A 188 22.94 5.67 -8.60
C LYS A 188 21.91 5.97 -7.51
N ASP A 189 20.71 6.34 -7.92
CA ASP A 189 19.59 6.68 -7.04
C ASP A 189 18.26 6.04 -7.50
N LEU A 190 17.13 6.57 -7.02
CA LEU A 190 15.80 6.05 -7.37
C LEU A 190 15.39 6.34 -8.81
N LEU A 191 15.86 7.43 -9.42
CA LEU A 191 15.53 7.75 -10.81
C LEU A 191 16.09 6.69 -11.76
N ASP A 192 17.30 6.20 -11.51
CA ASP A 192 17.89 5.09 -12.27
C ASP A 192 16.99 3.84 -12.24
N ILE A 193 16.36 3.56 -11.09
CA ILE A 193 15.44 2.44 -10.92
C ILE A 193 14.13 2.69 -11.67
N PHE A 194 13.55 3.89 -11.56
CA PHE A 194 12.30 4.23 -12.23
C PHE A 194 12.45 4.19 -13.76
N GLU A 195 13.60 4.63 -14.28
CA GLU A 195 13.95 4.54 -15.70
C GLU A 195 14.16 3.09 -16.16
N LYS A 196 14.90 2.30 -15.38
CA LYS A 196 15.19 0.89 -15.72
C LYS A 196 13.94 0.03 -15.75
N TYR A 197 13.05 0.19 -14.77
CA TYR A 197 11.81 -0.58 -14.64
C TYR A 197 10.60 0.25 -15.09
N ASN A 198 10.66 0.78 -16.31
CA ASN A 198 9.64 1.70 -16.84
C ASN A 198 8.24 1.09 -17.03
N ASP A 199 8.12 -0.24 -16.98
CA ASP A 199 6.86 -0.99 -17.05
C ASP A 199 6.29 -1.31 -15.66
N THR A 200 6.96 -0.84 -14.60
CA THR A 200 6.60 -1.04 -13.20
C THR A 200 6.17 0.28 -12.58
N LEU A 201 5.10 0.24 -11.79
CA LEU A 201 4.53 1.38 -11.11
C LEU A 201 5.12 1.43 -9.71
N PHE A 202 5.71 2.57 -9.41
CA PHE A 202 6.27 2.87 -8.11
C PHE A 202 5.34 3.82 -7.38
N ILE A 203 5.02 3.50 -6.13
CA ILE A 203 4.65 4.52 -5.16
C ILE A 203 5.78 4.62 -4.16
N PHE A 204 6.10 5.84 -3.71
CA PHE A 204 7.15 6.00 -2.70
C PHE A 204 6.74 7.02 -1.64
N TYR A 205 6.99 6.67 -0.39
CA TYR A 205 6.67 7.54 0.75
C TYR A 205 7.78 8.55 0.96
N THR A 206 7.46 9.84 0.90
CA THR A 206 8.43 10.92 1.11
C THR A 206 7.90 11.92 2.13
N ASN A 207 8.81 12.55 2.86
CA ASN A 207 8.51 13.70 3.71
C ASN A 207 8.36 15.00 2.90
N GLY A 208 8.61 14.97 1.59
CA GLY A 208 8.40 16.08 0.65
C GLY A 208 9.48 17.16 0.67
N THR A 209 10.39 17.16 1.66
CA THR A 209 11.34 18.26 1.85
C THR A 209 12.49 18.32 0.84
N LEU A 210 12.74 17.22 0.12
CA LEU A 210 13.76 17.11 -0.91
C LEU A 210 13.18 17.25 -2.33
N MET A 211 11.87 17.46 -2.46
CA MET A 211 11.26 17.68 -3.76
C MET A 211 11.65 19.05 -4.30
N THR A 212 12.15 19.05 -5.54
CA THR A 212 12.50 20.25 -6.31
C THR A 212 11.73 20.24 -7.62
N GLU A 213 11.74 21.37 -8.33
CA GLU A 213 11.14 21.45 -9.67
C GLU A 213 11.80 20.49 -10.66
N ASP A 214 13.15 20.47 -10.71
CA ASP A 214 13.91 19.52 -11.55
C ASP A 214 13.59 18.06 -11.22
N LEU A 215 13.47 17.69 -9.94
CA LEU A 215 13.08 16.34 -9.57
C LEU A 215 11.65 16.02 -10.00
N ALA A 216 10.71 16.97 -9.86
CA ALA A 216 9.34 16.79 -10.31
C ALA A 216 9.26 16.62 -11.84
N GLU A 217 10.06 17.36 -12.61
CA GLU A 217 10.16 17.20 -14.07
C GLU A 217 10.75 15.84 -14.48
N LYS A 218 11.77 15.36 -13.76
CA LYS A 218 12.34 14.01 -13.96
C LYS A 218 11.32 12.91 -13.67
N LEU A 219 10.56 13.03 -12.58
CA LEU A 219 9.45 12.11 -12.27
C LEU A 219 8.33 12.18 -13.32
N ALA A 220 8.04 13.36 -13.86
CA ALA A 220 7.08 13.52 -14.95
C ALA A 220 7.56 12.82 -16.22
N LYS A 221 8.87 12.88 -16.52
CA LYS A 221 9.46 12.20 -17.68
C LYS A 221 9.36 10.68 -17.57
N THR A 222 9.66 10.09 -16.41
CA THR A 222 9.52 8.63 -16.21
C THR A 222 8.05 8.21 -16.18
N GLY A 223 7.18 9.00 -15.55
CA GLY A 223 5.73 8.84 -15.56
C GLY A 223 5.20 7.64 -14.79
N ASN A 224 6.06 6.88 -14.11
CA ASN A 224 5.73 5.63 -13.42
C ASN A 224 6.01 5.66 -11.91
N ALA A 225 6.34 6.82 -11.32
CA ALA A 225 6.65 6.95 -9.90
C ALA A 225 5.81 8.05 -9.24
N PHE A 226 4.93 7.67 -8.30
CA PHE A 226 3.94 8.56 -7.69
C PHE A 226 4.22 8.77 -6.18
N PRO A 227 4.58 10.00 -5.76
CA PRO A 227 4.88 10.29 -4.36
C PRO A 227 3.67 10.15 -3.43
N GLN A 228 3.91 9.61 -2.23
CA GLN A 228 2.99 9.55 -1.10
C GLN A 228 3.52 10.49 -0.02
N ILE A 229 3.06 11.75 -0.04
CA ILE A 229 3.64 12.83 0.75
C ILE A 229 3.10 12.77 2.17
N SER A 230 4.00 12.69 3.13
CA SER A 230 3.65 12.50 4.53
C SER A 230 3.28 13.81 5.24
N VAL A 231 2.08 13.89 5.82
CA VAL A 231 1.54 15.00 6.62
C VAL A 231 0.91 14.47 7.90
N GLU A 232 0.58 15.34 8.87
CA GLU A 232 -0.10 14.89 10.11
C GLU A 232 -1.43 15.60 10.38
N GLY A 233 -1.77 16.62 9.59
CA GLY A 233 -2.84 17.55 9.89
C GLY A 233 -2.61 18.82 9.08
N PHE A 234 -2.91 19.97 9.67
CA PHE A 234 -2.48 21.25 9.14
C PHE A 234 -1.04 21.55 9.60
N GLU A 235 -0.65 22.82 9.58
CA GLU A 235 0.70 23.25 9.94
C GLU A 235 1.07 22.84 11.37
N LYS A 236 0.17 23.07 12.33
CA LYS A 236 0.40 22.77 13.74
C LYS A 236 0.75 21.30 13.96
N GLU A 237 -0.09 20.37 13.53
CA GLU A 237 0.12 18.93 13.76
C GLU A 237 1.33 18.41 13.00
N THR A 238 1.52 18.88 11.77
CA THR A 238 2.63 18.47 10.90
C THR A 238 3.97 18.91 11.49
N ASP A 239 4.08 20.18 11.87
CA ASP A 239 5.32 20.73 12.39
C ASP A 239 5.64 20.21 13.80
N GLU A 240 4.63 20.01 14.66
CA GLU A 240 4.84 19.48 16.01
C GLU A 240 5.53 18.11 15.99
N ARG A 241 5.20 17.28 15.00
CA ARG A 241 5.76 15.94 14.86
C ARG A 241 7.02 15.89 14.01
N ARG A 242 7.05 16.63 12.90
CA ARG A 242 8.07 16.49 11.84
C ARG A 242 9.17 17.55 11.89
N GLY A 243 8.94 18.64 12.61
CA GLY A 243 9.84 19.78 12.72
C GLY A 243 9.22 21.06 12.17
N LYS A 244 9.67 22.22 12.67
CA LYS A 244 9.17 23.54 12.28
C LYS A 244 9.39 23.82 10.78
N GLY A 245 8.38 24.37 10.11
CA GLY A 245 8.41 24.77 8.70
C GLY A 245 8.28 23.61 7.70
N ILE A 246 7.99 22.39 8.17
CA ILE A 246 7.89 21.21 7.30
C ILE A 246 6.59 21.25 6.49
N PHE A 247 5.49 21.73 7.09
CA PHE A 247 4.23 21.90 6.38
C PHE A 247 4.38 22.78 5.13
N GLN A 248 5.08 23.91 5.24
CA GLN A 248 5.31 24.80 4.09
C GLN A 248 6.16 24.15 2.99
N LYS A 249 7.16 23.36 3.36
CA LYS A 249 7.96 22.57 2.39
C LYS A 249 7.10 21.53 1.68
N ILE A 250 6.18 20.89 2.39
CA ILE A 250 5.22 19.93 1.82
C ILE A 250 4.31 20.61 0.80
N LEU A 251 3.72 21.78 1.12
CA LEU A 251 2.87 22.51 0.18
C LEU A 251 3.64 22.89 -1.10
N ARG A 252 4.89 23.34 -0.95
CA ARG A 252 5.77 23.65 -2.08
C ARG A 252 6.09 22.42 -2.93
N SER A 253 6.37 21.27 -2.30
CA SER A 253 6.56 20.01 -3.00
C SER A 253 5.34 19.63 -3.84
N MET A 254 4.12 19.83 -3.32
CA MET A 254 2.88 19.55 -4.04
C MET A 254 2.68 20.52 -5.22
N GLU A 255 3.09 21.77 -5.07
CA GLU A 255 3.07 22.74 -6.17
C GLU A 255 3.97 22.32 -7.32
N TYR A 256 5.22 21.90 -7.05
CA TYR A 256 6.14 21.38 -8.07
C TYR A 256 5.55 20.18 -8.82
N LEU A 257 4.98 19.23 -8.09
CA LEU A 257 4.38 18.03 -8.68
C LEU A 257 3.14 18.35 -9.52
N LYS A 258 2.27 19.27 -9.07
CA LYS A 258 1.13 19.74 -9.87
C LYS A 258 1.59 20.42 -11.16
N LYS A 259 2.60 21.30 -11.08
CA LYS A 259 3.14 22.01 -12.24
C LYS A 259 3.74 21.03 -13.27
N ALA A 260 4.47 20.02 -12.80
CA ALA A 260 5.05 18.97 -13.64
C ALA A 260 4.01 17.92 -14.12
N GLY A 261 2.80 17.92 -13.57
CA GLY A 261 1.76 16.94 -13.90
C GLY A 261 2.03 15.53 -13.37
N VAL A 262 2.70 15.41 -12.21
CA VAL A 262 2.98 14.14 -11.53
C VAL A 262 1.88 13.83 -10.51
N PRO A 263 1.17 12.69 -10.64
CA PRO A 263 0.23 12.26 -9.62
C PRO A 263 0.91 12.03 -8.26
N TYR A 264 0.33 12.58 -7.21
CA TYR A 264 0.71 12.28 -5.83
C TYR A 264 -0.52 12.05 -4.96
N ALA A 265 -0.24 11.52 -3.77
CA ALA A 265 -1.22 11.30 -2.72
C ALA A 265 -0.63 11.71 -1.37
N VAL A 266 -1.48 11.71 -0.35
CA VAL A 266 -1.12 12.14 1.00
C VAL A 266 -1.09 10.93 1.92
N SER A 267 -0.08 10.85 2.78
CA SER A 267 0.01 9.83 3.82
C SER A 267 -0.05 10.49 5.19
N VAL A 268 -0.95 10.02 6.04
CA VAL A 268 -1.23 10.60 7.35
C VAL A 268 -1.03 9.53 8.40
N THR A 269 -0.43 9.88 9.53
CA THR A 269 -0.40 8.98 10.68
C THR A 269 -1.29 9.53 11.81
N ALA A 270 -2.41 8.86 12.04
CA ALA A 270 -3.30 9.13 13.15
C ALA A 270 -2.63 8.81 14.49
N THR A 271 -2.76 9.75 15.39
CA THR A 271 -2.31 9.75 16.79
C THR A 271 -3.42 10.34 17.65
N ARG A 272 -3.32 10.20 18.96
CA ARG A 272 -4.21 10.92 19.88
C ARG A 272 -4.14 12.44 19.76
N LYS A 273 -3.04 12.98 19.24
CA LYS A 273 -2.84 14.43 19.10
C LYS A 273 -3.56 15.05 17.91
N ASN A 274 -3.77 14.29 16.83
CA ASN A 274 -4.40 14.78 15.61
C ASN A 274 -5.74 14.12 15.29
N VAL A 275 -6.22 13.17 16.11
CA VAL A 275 -7.48 12.46 15.83
C VAL A 275 -8.66 13.40 15.61
N ASN A 276 -8.76 14.50 16.37
CA ASN A 276 -9.84 15.47 16.22
C ASN A 276 -9.77 16.16 14.84
N THR A 277 -8.59 16.55 14.38
CA THR A 277 -8.36 17.07 13.03
C THR A 277 -8.78 16.06 11.96
N LEU A 278 -8.51 14.77 12.17
CA LEU A 278 -8.88 13.70 11.24
C LEU A 278 -10.37 13.33 11.27
N LEU A 279 -11.13 13.82 12.25
CA LEU A 279 -12.59 13.69 12.29
C LEU A 279 -13.29 14.88 11.64
N ASP A 280 -12.58 15.97 11.38
CA ASP A 280 -13.09 17.14 10.67
C ASP A 280 -13.22 16.86 9.17
N ASP A 281 -14.26 17.39 8.52
CA ASP A 281 -14.42 17.34 7.06
C ASP A 281 -13.46 18.32 6.37
N GLU A 282 -13.18 19.47 6.99
CA GLU A 282 -12.31 20.51 6.41
C GLU A 282 -10.91 19.96 6.09
N PHE A 283 -10.42 19.03 6.91
CA PHE A 283 -9.15 18.35 6.66
C PHE A 283 -9.14 17.62 5.30
N PHE A 284 -10.19 16.87 4.97
CA PHE A 284 -10.25 16.12 3.71
C PHE A 284 -10.50 17.05 2.53
N ASP A 285 -11.37 18.05 2.71
CA ASP A 285 -11.61 19.08 1.69
C ASP A 285 -10.31 19.81 1.35
N PHE A 286 -9.51 20.20 2.35
CA PHE A 286 -8.22 20.85 2.12
C PHE A 286 -7.29 19.98 1.25
N TRP A 287 -7.09 18.71 1.61
CA TRP A 287 -6.13 17.86 0.88
C TRP A 287 -6.63 17.43 -0.51
N PHE A 288 -7.91 17.11 -0.67
CA PHE A 288 -8.45 16.65 -1.94
C PHE A 288 -8.85 17.79 -2.88
N GLU A 289 -9.48 18.84 -2.36
CA GLU A 289 -10.05 19.91 -3.16
C GLU A 289 -9.06 21.02 -3.46
N LYS A 290 -8.37 21.51 -2.41
CA LYS A 290 -7.42 22.61 -2.50
C LYS A 290 -6.03 22.13 -2.91
N GLN A 291 -5.53 21.06 -2.28
CA GLN A 291 -4.20 20.55 -2.57
C GLN A 291 -4.16 19.53 -3.70
N GLY A 292 -5.28 18.95 -4.15
CA GLY A 292 -5.29 18.07 -5.33
C GLY A 292 -4.69 16.69 -5.10
N ALA A 293 -4.72 16.15 -3.89
CA ALA A 293 -4.35 14.77 -3.62
C ALA A 293 -5.22 13.79 -4.43
N ASN A 294 -4.64 12.69 -4.93
CA ASN A 294 -5.40 11.67 -5.66
C ASN A 294 -6.08 10.65 -4.75
N HIS A 295 -5.42 10.34 -3.64
CA HIS A 295 -5.91 9.48 -2.57
C HIS A 295 -5.19 9.81 -1.28
N MET A 296 -5.67 9.23 -0.19
CA MET A 296 -5.05 9.36 1.12
C MET A 296 -4.85 8.00 1.76
N TRP A 297 -3.63 7.76 2.23
CA TRP A 297 -3.31 6.67 3.13
C TRP A 297 -3.39 7.17 4.56
N LEU A 298 -4.28 6.60 5.36
CA LEU A 298 -4.32 6.85 6.79
C LEU A 298 -3.73 5.64 7.51
N PHE A 299 -2.55 5.84 8.09
CA PHE A 299 -1.94 4.91 9.02
C PHE A 299 -2.27 5.35 10.44
N GLN A 300 -2.25 4.44 11.39
CA GLN A 300 -2.35 4.75 12.80
C GLN A 300 -0.96 4.48 13.40
N LEU A 301 -0.58 5.27 14.40
CA LEU A 301 0.72 5.12 15.04
C LEU A 301 0.91 3.68 15.54
N MET A 302 2.00 3.06 15.09
CA MET A 302 2.49 1.78 15.58
C MET A 302 3.55 2.01 16.65
N PRO A 303 3.49 1.33 17.80
CA PRO A 303 4.46 1.50 18.87
C PRO A 303 5.76 0.71 18.62
N ILE A 304 6.35 0.86 17.42
CA ILE A 304 7.62 0.23 17.01
C ILE A 304 8.66 1.31 16.68
N GLY A 305 9.94 0.96 16.67
CA GLY A 305 11.04 1.94 16.59
C GLY A 305 10.89 3.00 17.68
N ARG A 306 11.07 4.28 17.33
CA ARG A 306 10.79 5.41 18.26
C ARG A 306 9.30 5.56 18.61
N GLY A 307 8.40 4.90 17.89
CA GLY A 307 6.98 4.83 18.24
C GLY A 307 6.75 4.15 19.60
N LYS A 308 7.64 3.23 19.99
CA LYS A 308 7.58 2.55 21.29
C LYS A 308 7.66 3.53 22.47
N GLU A 309 8.54 4.53 22.37
CA GLU A 309 8.74 5.57 23.39
C GLU A 309 7.53 6.48 23.56
N VAL A 310 6.61 6.46 22.60
CA VAL A 310 5.40 7.28 22.58
C VAL A 310 4.16 6.40 22.45
N PHE A 311 4.13 5.25 23.13
CA PHE A 311 3.01 4.30 23.14
C PHE A 311 1.67 5.01 23.40
N ASP A 312 1.67 5.98 24.31
CA ASP A 312 0.50 6.78 24.68
C ASP A 312 -0.04 7.69 23.57
N LEU A 313 0.66 7.86 22.44
CA LEU A 313 0.16 8.57 21.27
C LEU A 313 -0.63 7.66 20.32
N MET A 314 -0.65 6.35 20.53
CA MET A 314 -1.47 5.44 19.74
C MET A 314 -2.96 5.79 19.93
N PRO A 315 -3.75 5.92 18.84
CA PRO A 315 -5.18 6.12 18.97
C PRO A 315 -5.79 5.03 19.85
N THR A 316 -6.62 5.43 20.81
CA THR A 316 -7.36 4.52 21.69
C THR A 316 -8.35 3.68 20.87
N PRO A 317 -8.84 2.54 21.41
CA PRO A 317 -9.86 1.75 20.73
C PRO A 317 -11.12 2.56 20.38
N GLU A 318 -11.56 3.48 21.25
CA GLU A 318 -12.69 4.38 21.00
C GLU A 318 -12.42 5.35 19.85
N GLU A 319 -11.25 5.98 19.84
CA GLU A 319 -10.83 6.86 18.75
C GLU A 319 -10.72 6.09 17.42
N ARG A 320 -10.26 4.85 17.46
CA ARG A 320 -10.24 3.97 16.29
C ARG A 320 -11.64 3.70 15.74
N ILE A 321 -12.66 3.53 16.62
CA ILE A 321 -14.06 3.44 16.18
C ILE A 321 -14.54 4.75 15.55
N LYS A 322 -14.19 5.92 16.13
CA LYS A 322 -14.54 7.22 15.53
C LYS A 322 -13.93 7.36 14.13
N LEU A 323 -12.65 7.00 13.97
CA LEU A 323 -11.97 7.00 12.67
C LEU A 323 -12.63 6.01 11.69
N TYR A 324 -13.05 4.83 12.14
CA TYR A 324 -13.80 3.88 11.31
C TYR A 324 -15.12 4.49 10.80
N ARG A 325 -15.92 5.12 11.69
CA ARG A 325 -17.18 5.77 11.30
C ARG A 325 -16.95 6.95 10.37
N LYS A 326 -15.90 7.74 10.61
CA LYS A 326 -15.48 8.79 9.70
C LYS A 326 -15.09 8.24 8.32
N TRP A 327 -14.34 7.13 8.27
CA TRP A 327 -14.00 6.47 7.02
C TRP A 327 -15.24 6.03 6.22
N GLU A 328 -16.28 5.51 6.88
CA GLU A 328 -17.54 5.20 6.22
C GLU A 328 -18.21 6.44 5.61
N GLN A 329 -18.27 7.55 6.35
CA GLN A 329 -18.79 8.82 5.86
C GLN A 329 -17.99 9.35 4.66
N LEU A 330 -16.66 9.20 4.69
CA LEU A 330 -15.78 9.61 3.60
C LEU A 330 -16.02 8.79 2.33
N LEU A 331 -16.26 7.48 2.46
CA LEU A 331 -16.65 6.64 1.32
C LEU A 331 -17.97 7.11 0.68
N GLU A 332 -18.95 7.50 1.50
CA GLU A 332 -20.24 8.01 1.02
C GLU A 332 -20.09 9.35 0.32
N LYS A 333 -19.23 10.24 0.83
CA LYS A 333 -18.88 11.53 0.20
C LYS A 333 -18.02 11.36 -1.07
N GLY A 334 -17.47 10.18 -1.30
CA GLY A 334 -16.65 9.87 -2.46
C GLY A 334 -15.19 10.32 -2.32
N TYR A 335 -14.66 10.37 -1.09
CA TYR A 335 -13.24 10.60 -0.84
C TYR A 335 -12.46 9.28 -0.82
N PRO A 336 -11.38 9.14 -1.62
CA PRO A 336 -10.59 7.92 -1.69
C PRO A 336 -9.58 7.83 -0.54
N VAL A 337 -10.07 7.47 0.64
CA VAL A 337 -9.25 7.26 1.83
C VAL A 337 -9.12 5.77 2.12
N ALA A 338 -7.89 5.29 2.23
CA ALA A 338 -7.56 3.96 2.70
C ALA A 338 -6.97 4.05 4.12
N ASP A 339 -7.80 3.80 5.14
CA ASP A 339 -7.33 3.62 6.52
C ASP A 339 -6.76 2.21 6.66
N PHE A 340 -5.44 2.07 6.75
CA PHE A 340 -4.73 0.81 6.65
C PHE A 340 -5.24 -0.27 7.64
N TRP A 341 -5.77 0.15 8.80
CA TRP A 341 -6.32 -0.76 9.81
C TRP A 341 -7.85 -0.84 9.80
N ASN A 342 -8.55 0.29 9.68
CA ASN A 342 -10.03 0.27 9.74
C ASN A 342 -10.68 -0.16 8.42
N SER A 343 -9.96 -0.07 7.29
CA SER A 343 -10.46 -0.43 5.97
C SER A 343 -10.08 -1.86 5.53
N GLY A 344 -9.78 -2.77 6.47
CA GLY A 344 -9.41 -4.17 6.17
C GLY A 344 -10.42 -4.92 5.29
N VAL A 345 -11.68 -4.47 5.25
CA VAL A 345 -12.71 -4.99 4.34
C VAL A 345 -12.40 -4.73 2.86
N LEU A 346 -11.64 -3.68 2.52
CA LEU A 346 -11.20 -3.40 1.15
C LEU A 346 -10.24 -4.46 0.63
N SER A 347 -9.45 -5.07 1.52
CA SER A 347 -8.36 -5.99 1.20
C SER A 347 -8.62 -7.45 1.60
N ASN A 348 -9.80 -7.75 2.14
CA ASN A 348 -10.16 -9.05 2.74
C ASN A 348 -9.26 -9.44 3.93
N GLY A 349 -8.95 -8.46 4.78
CA GLY A 349 -8.10 -8.61 5.97
C GLY A 349 -6.62 -8.24 5.73
N CYS A 350 -5.74 -8.74 6.59
CA CYS A 350 -4.29 -8.50 6.49
C CYS A 350 -3.74 -8.80 5.10
N ILE A 351 -2.88 -7.95 4.54
CA ILE A 351 -2.20 -8.14 3.24
C ILE A 351 -0.71 -8.54 3.36
N ALA A 352 -0.22 -8.80 4.57
CA ALA A 352 1.17 -9.19 4.83
C ALA A 352 1.48 -10.65 4.46
N TYR A 353 2.67 -11.13 4.81
CA TYR A 353 3.11 -12.54 4.73
C TYR A 353 3.18 -13.11 3.31
N GLY A 354 3.32 -12.25 2.30
CA GLY A 354 3.49 -12.65 0.90
C GLY A 354 2.33 -13.49 0.36
N ARG A 355 1.12 -13.35 0.91
CA ARG A 355 -0.06 -14.09 0.42
C ARG A 355 -0.44 -13.63 -1.00
N SER A 356 -1.25 -14.45 -1.68
CA SER A 356 -1.93 -14.05 -2.93
C SER A 356 -2.65 -12.71 -2.75
N GLY A 357 -2.34 -11.73 -3.62
CA GLY A 357 -2.89 -10.38 -3.53
C GLY A 357 -2.31 -9.50 -2.40
N GLY A 358 -1.27 -9.97 -1.70
CA GLY A 358 -0.59 -9.27 -0.61
C GLY A 358 0.84 -8.87 -0.94
N TYR A 359 1.63 -8.60 0.09
CA TYR A 359 3.02 -8.16 0.00
C TYR A 359 3.90 -8.76 1.09
N PHE A 360 5.20 -8.54 0.96
CA PHE A 360 6.22 -8.69 2.00
C PHE A 360 7.20 -7.50 1.93
N TYR A 361 8.05 -7.36 2.95
CA TYR A 361 8.92 -6.21 3.14
C TYR A 361 10.39 -6.59 3.15
N VAL A 362 11.23 -5.75 2.55
CA VAL A 362 12.69 -5.82 2.67
C VAL A 362 13.24 -4.48 3.14
N ASP A 363 14.03 -4.48 4.22
CA ASP A 363 14.62 -3.26 4.77
C ASP A 363 16.03 -2.97 4.21
N TRP A 364 16.61 -1.85 4.67
CA TRP A 364 17.92 -1.36 4.27
C TRP A 364 19.10 -2.24 4.72
N ASN A 365 18.85 -3.19 5.63
CA ASN A 365 19.79 -4.21 6.09
C ASN A 365 19.65 -5.53 5.32
N GLY A 366 18.69 -5.61 4.39
CA GLY A 366 18.34 -6.84 3.69
C GLY A 366 17.49 -7.79 4.53
N TYR A 367 16.95 -7.37 5.68
CA TYR A 367 16.02 -8.19 6.45
C TYR A 367 14.71 -8.35 5.70
N ILE A 368 14.23 -9.58 5.61
CA ILE A 368 12.95 -9.90 4.96
C ILE A 368 11.91 -10.10 6.06
N THR A 369 10.94 -9.19 6.12
CA THR A 369 9.85 -9.24 7.10
C THR A 369 8.49 -9.39 6.42
N PRO A 370 7.47 -9.90 7.12
CA PRO A 370 6.14 -10.04 6.51
C PRO A 370 5.44 -8.71 6.19
N CYS A 371 5.81 -7.62 6.86
CA CYS A 371 5.12 -6.33 6.83
C CYS A 371 6.06 -5.24 7.34
N VAL A 372 5.98 -4.03 6.79
CA VAL A 372 6.74 -2.86 7.28
C VAL A 372 6.51 -2.53 8.76
N PHE A 373 5.39 -3.00 9.33
CA PHE A 373 5.05 -2.83 10.75
C PHE A 373 5.32 -4.06 11.62
N ILE A 374 5.91 -5.12 11.06
CA ILE A 374 6.35 -6.31 11.79
C ILE A 374 7.88 -6.25 11.84
N PRO A 375 8.47 -5.75 12.95
CA PRO A 375 9.89 -5.43 13.02
C PRO A 375 10.72 -6.66 13.40
N TYR A 376 10.37 -7.82 12.84
CA TYR A 376 11.02 -9.09 13.11
C TYR A 376 11.35 -9.80 11.80
N TYR A 377 12.47 -10.50 11.75
CA TYR A 377 12.91 -11.25 10.59
C TYR A 377 13.44 -12.63 10.99
N VAL A 378 13.42 -13.54 10.02
CA VAL A 378 14.09 -14.85 10.09
C VAL A 378 15.13 -14.92 8.98
N ASP A 379 14.74 -14.49 7.79
CA ASP A 379 15.56 -14.51 6.59
C ASP A 379 16.21 -13.15 6.29
N ASN A 380 17.42 -13.19 5.74
CA ASN A 380 18.13 -12.03 5.18
C ASN A 380 18.49 -12.29 3.70
N VAL A 381 18.34 -11.27 2.86
CA VAL A 381 18.65 -11.32 1.42
C VAL A 381 20.08 -11.78 1.13
N TYR A 382 21.06 -11.32 1.91
CA TYR A 382 22.47 -11.66 1.69
C TYR A 382 22.74 -13.16 1.90
N ASP A 383 22.15 -13.73 2.94
CA ASP A 383 22.29 -15.16 3.26
C ASP A 383 21.65 -16.02 2.16
N LEU A 384 20.44 -15.66 1.72
CA LEU A 384 19.77 -16.33 0.61
C LEU A 384 20.63 -16.28 -0.67
N TYR A 385 21.18 -15.12 -1.01
CA TYR A 385 22.00 -14.96 -2.21
C TYR A 385 23.30 -15.75 -2.15
N LYS A 386 23.93 -15.84 -0.97
CA LYS A 386 25.12 -16.66 -0.75
C LYS A 386 24.84 -18.15 -0.96
N GLU A 387 23.63 -18.59 -0.63
CA GLU A 387 23.16 -19.97 -0.83
C GLU A 387 22.62 -20.24 -2.24
N GLY A 388 22.69 -19.26 -3.16
CA GLY A 388 22.13 -19.38 -4.51
C GLY A 388 20.60 -19.36 -4.56
N LYS A 389 19.95 -18.94 -3.48
CA LYS A 389 18.50 -18.75 -3.37
C LYS A 389 18.10 -17.33 -3.79
N THR A 390 16.79 -17.10 -3.88
CA THR A 390 16.18 -15.81 -4.20
C THR A 390 15.32 -15.33 -3.03
N VAL A 391 14.79 -14.10 -3.07
CA VAL A 391 13.86 -13.63 -2.04
C VAL A 391 12.54 -14.43 -1.99
N ALA A 392 12.24 -15.21 -3.04
CA ALA A 392 11.07 -16.09 -3.05
C ALA A 392 11.17 -17.18 -1.97
N GLU A 393 12.36 -17.72 -1.72
CA GLU A 393 12.58 -18.78 -0.73
C GLU A 393 12.21 -18.33 0.70
N ALA A 394 12.41 -17.04 1.03
CA ALA A 394 12.01 -16.48 2.33
C ALA A 394 10.50 -16.58 2.60
N LEU A 395 9.67 -16.58 1.56
CA LEU A 395 8.22 -16.71 1.70
C LEU A 395 7.80 -18.08 2.25
N PHE A 396 8.72 -19.04 2.35
CA PHE A 396 8.48 -20.40 2.83
C PHE A 396 9.14 -20.70 4.17
N SER A 397 9.70 -19.70 4.86
CA SER A 397 10.05 -19.85 6.27
C SER A 397 8.79 -19.99 7.13
N ASP A 398 8.96 -20.55 8.33
CA ASP A 398 7.86 -20.79 9.27
C ASP A 398 7.11 -19.52 9.61
N PHE A 399 7.81 -18.38 9.68
CA PHE A 399 7.18 -17.10 9.97
C PHE A 399 6.11 -16.73 8.94
N PHE A 400 6.46 -16.85 7.66
CA PHE A 400 5.57 -16.57 6.54
C PHE A 400 4.45 -17.62 6.42
N LYS A 401 4.77 -18.91 6.60
CA LYS A 401 3.78 -20.00 6.57
C LYS A 401 2.74 -19.86 7.67
N LYS A 402 3.15 -19.72 8.94
CA LYS A 402 2.26 -19.56 10.10
C LYS A 402 1.38 -18.30 9.96
N GLY A 403 1.96 -17.21 9.45
CA GLY A 403 1.22 -15.99 9.16
C GLY A 403 0.11 -16.18 8.11
N ARG A 404 0.42 -16.87 6.99
CA ARG A 404 -0.59 -17.18 5.96
C ARG A 404 -1.65 -18.17 6.45
N GLU A 405 -1.27 -19.15 7.26
CA GLU A 405 -2.23 -20.05 7.91
C GLU A 405 -3.22 -19.28 8.80
N TRP A 406 -2.71 -18.33 9.60
CA TRP A 406 -3.56 -17.44 10.38
C TRP A 406 -4.48 -16.62 9.49
N GLN A 407 -3.98 -15.98 8.43
CA GLN A 407 -4.80 -15.20 7.49
C GLN A 407 -5.93 -16.06 6.90
N ASN A 408 -5.63 -17.30 6.50
CA ASN A 408 -6.61 -18.24 5.96
C ASN A 408 -7.69 -18.60 7.00
N LYS A 409 -7.29 -18.90 8.24
CA LYS A 409 -8.20 -19.18 9.37
C LYS A 409 -9.02 -17.95 9.77
N TYR A 410 -8.46 -16.75 9.64
CA TYR A 410 -9.10 -15.47 9.98
C TYR A 410 -10.13 -15.01 8.94
N GLY A 411 -10.11 -15.59 7.74
CA GLY A 411 -11.15 -15.35 6.75
C GLY A 411 -10.68 -15.09 5.32
N PHE A 412 -9.37 -14.98 5.07
CA PHE A 412 -8.87 -14.67 3.72
C PHE A 412 -9.26 -15.73 2.69
N ALA A 413 -9.06 -17.02 3.00
CA ALA A 413 -9.42 -18.13 2.13
C ALA A 413 -10.91 -18.50 2.16
N ARG A 414 -11.61 -18.14 3.25
CA ARG A 414 -13.05 -18.42 3.43
C ARG A 414 -13.79 -17.15 3.85
N PRO A 415 -13.95 -16.14 2.96
CA PRO A 415 -14.51 -14.86 3.35
C PRO A 415 -15.93 -14.89 3.91
N GLN A 416 -16.72 -15.90 3.56
CA GLN A 416 -18.04 -16.16 4.11
C GLN A 416 -18.03 -16.59 5.59
N LYS A 417 -16.87 -17.06 6.08
CA LYS A 417 -16.58 -17.38 7.48
C LYS A 417 -15.56 -16.39 8.06
N ALA A 418 -15.44 -15.21 7.48
CA ALA A 418 -14.49 -14.21 7.93
C ALA A 418 -14.75 -13.82 9.38
N LYS A 419 -13.65 -13.71 10.13
CA LYS A 419 -13.63 -13.07 11.44
C LYS A 419 -13.69 -11.55 11.27
N ASN A 420 -13.45 -10.81 12.33
CA ASN A 420 -13.62 -9.37 12.35
C ASN A 420 -12.55 -8.64 11.51
N TRP A 421 -12.85 -8.30 10.26
CA TRP A 421 -11.94 -7.54 9.40
C TRP A 421 -11.81 -6.04 9.74
N LEU A 422 -12.48 -5.56 10.80
CA LEU A 422 -12.15 -4.27 11.43
C LEU A 422 -10.94 -4.39 12.37
N MET A 423 -10.47 -5.62 12.63
CA MET A 423 -9.27 -5.97 13.37
C MET A 423 -8.31 -6.82 12.50
N PRO A 424 -7.91 -6.34 11.31
CA PRO A 424 -7.22 -7.17 10.33
C PRO A 424 -5.75 -7.43 10.66
N CYS A 425 -5.12 -6.71 11.60
CA CYS A 425 -3.68 -6.77 11.82
C CYS A 425 -3.30 -7.87 12.82
N SER A 426 -2.30 -8.70 12.48
CA SER A 426 -1.77 -9.71 13.41
C SER A 426 -0.98 -9.07 14.54
N ILE A 427 -0.05 -8.18 14.25
CA ILE A 427 0.84 -7.57 15.26
C ILE A 427 0.17 -6.46 16.09
N ARG A 428 -0.99 -5.95 15.67
CA ARG A 428 -1.64 -4.81 16.36
C ARG A 428 -3.06 -5.07 16.84
N ASP A 429 -3.76 -6.02 16.22
CA ASP A 429 -5.17 -6.28 16.55
C ASP A 429 -5.38 -7.71 17.07
N ASN A 430 -4.33 -8.55 16.98
CA ASN A 430 -4.34 -9.94 17.42
C ASN A 430 -2.95 -10.30 17.99
N TYR A 431 -2.34 -9.39 18.75
CA TYR A 431 -0.94 -9.42 19.16
C TYR A 431 -0.58 -10.65 19.97
N ARG A 432 -1.45 -11.08 20.90
CA ARG A 432 -1.24 -12.33 21.64
C ARG A 432 -1.08 -13.52 20.69
N TYR A 433 -2.00 -13.68 19.75
CA TYR A 433 -1.94 -14.77 18.78
C TYR A 433 -0.70 -14.63 17.88
N PHE A 434 -0.35 -13.42 17.48
CA PHE A 434 0.90 -13.17 16.74
C PHE A 434 2.11 -13.67 17.52
N ARG A 435 2.22 -13.32 18.80
CA ARG A 435 3.34 -13.68 19.67
C ARG A 435 3.43 -15.17 19.99
N GLU A 436 2.29 -15.82 20.22
CA GLU A 436 2.25 -17.21 20.68
C GLU A 436 2.21 -18.22 19.52
N ALA A 437 1.72 -17.83 18.33
CA ALA A 437 1.44 -18.77 17.24
C ALA A 437 2.02 -18.38 15.87
N ILE A 438 2.35 -17.10 15.62
CA ILE A 438 2.88 -16.67 14.32
C ILE A 438 4.39 -16.43 14.39
N LEU A 439 4.86 -15.67 15.38
CA LEU A 439 6.25 -15.27 15.55
C LEU A 439 7.10 -16.48 15.97
N PRO A 440 8.07 -16.91 15.15
CA PRO A 440 8.95 -18.01 15.53
C PRO A 440 9.91 -17.66 16.68
N ASP A 441 10.38 -18.69 17.38
CA ASP A 441 11.33 -18.55 18.48
C ASP A 441 12.71 -18.06 18.00
N ASP A 442 13.09 -18.43 16.77
CA ASP A 442 14.33 -18.04 16.10
C ASP A 442 14.26 -16.67 15.39
N ALA A 443 13.07 -16.04 15.34
CA ALA A 443 12.94 -14.71 14.76
C ALA A 443 13.64 -13.63 15.62
N LYS A 444 14.35 -12.73 14.96
CA LYS A 444 15.10 -11.62 15.56
C LYS A 444 14.42 -10.29 15.29
N GLY A 445 14.56 -9.33 16.19
CA GLY A 445 14.19 -7.94 16.01
C GLY A 445 15.11 -7.26 14.99
N GLU A 446 14.53 -6.41 14.14
CA GLU A 446 15.28 -5.65 13.13
C GLU A 446 16.19 -4.57 13.74
N ASP A 447 15.92 -4.16 14.98
CA ASP A 447 16.72 -3.23 15.77
C ASP A 447 16.57 -3.49 17.28
N SER A 448 17.26 -2.68 18.10
CA SER A 448 17.20 -2.78 19.56
C SER A 448 15.80 -2.48 20.12
N PHE A 449 15.03 -1.58 19.50
CA PHE A 449 13.66 -1.28 19.94
C PHE A 449 12.76 -2.49 19.78
N ALA A 450 12.88 -3.20 18.66
CA ALA A 450 12.15 -4.43 18.36
C ALA A 450 12.51 -5.55 19.33
N GLU A 451 13.80 -5.76 19.61
CA GLU A 451 14.25 -6.77 20.58
C GLU A 451 13.75 -6.50 22.00
N GLU A 452 13.84 -5.25 22.45
CA GLU A 452 13.29 -4.87 23.75
C GLU A 452 11.75 -5.03 23.78
N ALA A 453 11.04 -4.70 22.70
CA ALA A 453 9.58 -4.88 22.61
C ALA A 453 9.18 -6.37 22.61
N ARG A 454 10.00 -7.24 21.99
CA ARG A 454 9.85 -8.69 22.06
C ARG A 454 9.93 -9.17 23.50
N ASN A 455 10.91 -8.70 24.27
CA ASN A 455 11.17 -9.19 25.62
C ASN A 455 10.37 -8.47 26.72
N SER A 456 9.67 -7.37 26.40
CA SER A 456 8.90 -6.60 27.38
C SER A 456 7.53 -7.23 27.66
N LYS A 457 7.33 -7.63 28.93
CA LYS A 457 6.02 -8.06 29.45
C LYS A 457 4.97 -6.94 29.41
N GLU A 458 5.37 -5.72 29.77
CA GLU A 458 4.50 -4.55 29.77
C GLU A 458 3.98 -4.23 28.36
N TYR A 459 4.87 -4.24 27.37
CA TYR A 459 4.51 -4.02 25.97
C TYR A 459 3.49 -5.08 25.50
N PHE A 460 3.71 -6.34 25.89
CA PHE A 460 2.80 -7.44 25.57
C PHE A 460 1.41 -7.28 26.19
N GLU A 461 1.36 -7.01 27.49
CA GLU A 461 0.11 -6.82 28.20
C GLU A 461 -0.65 -5.58 27.71
N GLY A 462 0.07 -4.51 27.36
CA GLY A 462 -0.48 -3.28 26.80
C GLY A 462 -1.22 -3.52 25.47
N LEU A 463 -0.58 -4.22 24.52
CA LEU A 463 -1.21 -4.54 23.24
C LEU A 463 -2.34 -5.58 23.38
N ASP A 464 -2.17 -6.61 24.21
CA ASP A 464 -3.25 -7.60 24.45
C ASP A 464 -4.48 -6.96 25.11
N LYS A 465 -4.28 -6.02 26.03
CA LYS A 465 -5.38 -5.23 26.63
C LYS A 465 -6.06 -4.35 25.59
N TYR A 466 -5.27 -3.70 24.72
CA TYR A 466 -5.78 -2.91 23.61
C TYR A 466 -6.67 -3.76 22.69
N ASP A 467 -6.20 -4.93 22.28
CA ASP A 467 -6.92 -5.86 21.41
C ASP A 467 -8.25 -6.32 22.02
N LYS A 468 -8.23 -6.74 23.29
CA LYS A 468 -9.44 -7.15 24.01
C LYS A 468 -10.48 -6.05 24.05
N LYS A 469 -10.05 -4.81 24.31
CA LYS A 469 -10.94 -3.65 24.34
C LYS A 469 -11.50 -3.33 22.95
N LEU A 470 -10.65 -3.30 21.94
CA LEU A 470 -11.07 -3.06 20.56
C LEU A 470 -12.03 -4.13 20.05
N LYS A 471 -11.80 -5.40 20.38
CA LYS A 471 -12.70 -6.50 20.03
C LYS A 471 -14.10 -6.31 20.60
N LYS A 472 -14.21 -5.91 21.88
CA LYS A 472 -15.51 -5.62 22.50
C LYS A 472 -16.29 -4.54 21.74
N LEU A 473 -15.59 -3.55 21.19
CA LEU A 473 -16.20 -2.44 20.45
C LEU A 473 -16.53 -2.79 18.99
N THR A 474 -15.65 -3.50 18.31
CA THR A 474 -15.76 -3.78 16.86
C THR A 474 -16.55 -5.05 16.54
N GLN A 475 -16.57 -6.05 17.43
CA GLN A 475 -17.25 -7.32 17.16
C GLN A 475 -18.77 -7.13 16.93
N PRO A 476 -19.51 -6.36 17.75
CA PRO A 476 -20.94 -6.12 17.48
C PRO A 476 -21.18 -5.39 16.15
N ILE A 477 -20.28 -4.48 15.77
CA ILE A 477 -20.33 -3.77 14.48
C ILE A 477 -20.15 -4.78 13.34
N TRP A 478 -19.12 -5.63 13.43
CA TRP A 478 -18.84 -6.67 12.44
C TRP A 478 -20.02 -7.61 12.23
N ASP A 479 -20.56 -8.15 13.32
CA ASP A 479 -21.66 -9.12 13.26
C ASP A 479 -22.93 -8.50 12.67
N LYS A 480 -23.27 -7.28 13.09
CA LYS A 480 -24.47 -6.57 12.63
C LYS A 480 -24.35 -6.08 11.18
N GLU A 481 -23.24 -5.45 10.81
CA GLU A 481 -23.11 -4.70 9.55
C GLU A 481 -22.51 -5.52 8.41
N TYR A 482 -21.82 -6.64 8.70
CA TYR A 482 -21.17 -7.45 7.68
C TYR A 482 -21.69 -8.89 7.64
N LEU A 483 -22.01 -9.51 8.77
CA LEU A 483 -22.41 -10.92 8.82
C LEU A 483 -23.93 -11.17 8.87
N SER A 484 -24.76 -10.14 9.10
CA SER A 484 -26.21 -10.30 9.17
C SER A 484 -26.81 -10.87 7.87
N GLU A 485 -27.89 -11.67 7.98
CA GLU A 485 -28.52 -12.36 6.85
C GLU A 485 -28.91 -11.43 5.69
N LYS A 486 -29.29 -10.18 5.98
CA LYS A 486 -29.57 -9.15 4.96
C LYS A 486 -28.38 -8.88 4.03
N ASN A 487 -27.16 -9.05 4.54
CA ASN A 487 -25.89 -8.80 3.85
C ASN A 487 -25.32 -10.05 3.13
N LYS A 488 -25.92 -11.22 3.31
CA LYS A 488 -25.61 -12.41 2.51
C LYS A 488 -26.47 -12.37 1.23
N LYS A 489 -25.93 -12.77 0.07
CA LYS A 489 -26.80 -13.09 -1.09
C LYS A 489 -27.70 -14.26 -0.68
N SER A 490 -28.99 -14.15 -0.99
CA SER A 490 -29.96 -15.23 -0.82
C SER A 490 -29.41 -16.53 -1.42
N LYS A 491 -29.69 -17.65 -0.75
CA LYS A 491 -29.30 -19.01 -1.10
C LYS A 491 -29.31 -19.24 -2.62
N VAL A 492 -28.22 -19.77 -3.14
CA VAL A 492 -28.31 -20.71 -4.26
C VAL A 492 -28.04 -22.06 -3.62
N GLU A 493 -29.04 -22.91 -3.74
CA GLU A 493 -29.10 -24.31 -3.34
C GLU A 493 -27.91 -25.09 -3.93
N ASP A 494 -27.48 -26.08 -3.14
CA ASP A 494 -26.51 -27.17 -3.32
C ASP A 494 -25.61 -27.23 -4.58
#